data_AF-A0A524RR24-F1
#
_entry.id   AF-A0A524RR24-F1
#
_cell.length_a   1.000
_cell.length_b   1.000
_cell.length_c   1.000
_cell.angle_alpha   90.00
_cell.angle_beta   90.00
_cell.angle_gamma   90.00
#
_symmetry.space_group_name_H-M   'P 1'
#
loop_
_entity.id
_entity.type
_entity.pdbx_description
1 polymer ?
#
loop_
_entity_poly.entity_id
_entity_poly.type
_entity_poly.pdbx_seq_one_letter_code
_entity_poly.pdbx_strand_id
1 'polypeptide(L)'
;MNASSGPHSGSARLAAGSGPDFPATAPAANPVFYRTYSRSQARGRESWAQVVSRNLEGLGRLGRLDRDELALMGRLQQEQKALPSGRWLWIGGTPWI
;
A
#
# COMPACT_ATOMS: atom_id res chain seq x y z
N MET A 1 31.65 -23.77 -16.30
CA MET A 1 30.65 -23.81 -15.20
C MET A 1 29.99 -22.44 -15.15
N ASN A 2 28.81 -22.28 -15.76
CA ASN A 2 28.08 -21.01 -15.83
C ASN A 2 26.99 -21.03 -14.75
N ALA A 3 27.11 -20.17 -13.73
CA ALA A 3 26.09 -20.00 -12.70
C ALA A 3 25.06 -18.96 -13.16
N SER A 4 23.90 -19.47 -13.55
CA SER A 4 22.68 -18.69 -13.77
C SER A 4 22.34 -17.88 -12.52
N SER A 5 22.37 -16.55 -12.61
CA SER A 5 21.91 -15.64 -11.56
C SER A 5 20.52 -15.12 -11.94
N GLY A 6 19.51 -15.53 -11.18
CA GLY A 6 18.10 -15.24 -11.44
C GLY A 6 17.74 -13.75 -11.39
N PRO A 7 16.57 -13.36 -11.92
CA PRO A 7 16.18 -11.96 -11.99
C PRO A 7 15.88 -11.42 -10.60
N HIS A 8 16.58 -10.35 -10.23
CA HIS A 8 16.34 -9.56 -9.02
C HIS A 8 14.90 -9.04 -9.03
N SER A 9 14.14 -9.43 -8.00
CA SER A 9 12.79 -8.97 -7.73
C SER A 9 12.81 -7.46 -7.46
N GLY A 10 12.49 -6.68 -8.49
CA GLY A 10 12.30 -5.23 -8.40
C GLY A 10 10.98 -4.93 -7.72
N SER A 11 10.97 -4.92 -6.39
CA SER A 11 9.86 -4.37 -5.63
C SER A 11 9.78 -2.87 -5.93
N ALA A 12 8.71 -2.45 -6.61
CA ALA A 12 8.45 -1.06 -6.95
C ALA A 12 8.32 -0.27 -5.65
N ARG A 13 9.43 0.35 -5.24
CA ARG A 13 9.50 1.21 -4.06
C ARG A 13 8.70 2.47 -4.40
N LEU A 14 7.44 2.51 -3.94
CA LEU A 14 6.63 3.72 -3.98
C LEU A 14 7.43 4.83 -3.30
N ALA A 15 7.79 5.87 -4.07
CA ALA A 15 8.50 7.02 -3.53
C ALA A 15 7.65 7.61 -2.40
N ALA A 16 8.24 7.77 -1.22
CA ALA A 16 7.60 8.52 -0.15
C ALA A 16 7.41 9.96 -0.64
N GLY A 17 6.16 10.33 -0.94
CA GLY A 17 5.82 11.68 -1.38
C GLY A 17 6.22 12.68 -0.29
N SER A 18 6.91 13.75 -0.68
CA SER A 18 7.36 14.82 0.23
C SER A 18 6.25 15.78 0.66
N GLY A 19 4.98 15.48 0.35
CA GLY A 19 3.80 16.24 0.73
C GLY A 19 2.96 15.52 1.79
N PRO A 20 1.97 16.20 2.40
CA PRO A 20 1.08 15.56 3.37
C PRO A 20 0.30 14.40 2.72
N ASP A 21 0.15 13.28 3.45
CA ASP A 21 -0.56 12.08 2.98
C ASP A 21 -2.01 12.35 2.53
N PHE A 22 -2.63 13.41 3.07
CA PHE A 22 -4.02 13.79 2.82
C PHE A 22 -4.14 15.28 2.50
N PRO A 23 -5.10 15.67 1.63
CA PRO A 23 -5.30 17.08 1.29
C PRO A 23 -5.87 17.87 2.49
N ALA A 24 -5.53 19.17 2.57
CA ALA A 24 -6.01 20.05 3.63
C ALA A 24 -7.55 20.20 3.65
N THR A 25 -8.21 19.97 2.51
CA THR A 25 -9.67 19.94 2.38
C THR A 25 -10.33 18.72 3.03
N ALA A 26 -9.54 17.73 3.49
CA ALA A 26 -10.02 16.53 4.17
C ALA A 26 -9.50 16.48 5.64
N PRO A 27 -9.96 17.39 6.52
CA PRO A 27 -9.42 17.55 7.88
C PRO A 27 -9.56 16.31 8.76
N ALA A 28 -10.57 15.47 8.50
CA ALA A 28 -10.78 14.22 9.22
C ALA A 28 -9.94 13.04 8.71
N ALA A 29 -9.32 13.14 7.52
CA ALA A 29 -8.67 11.98 6.89
C ALA A 29 -7.48 11.47 7.72
N ASN A 30 -6.61 12.37 8.17
CA ASN A 30 -5.46 12.03 9.00
C ASN A 30 -5.87 11.35 10.33
N PRO A 31 -6.73 11.93 11.19
CA PRO A 31 -7.12 11.28 12.44
C PRO A 31 -7.94 9.99 12.22
N VAL A 32 -8.75 9.89 11.17
CA VAL A 32 -9.44 8.62 10.82
C VAL A 32 -8.43 7.54 10.44
N PHE A 33 -7.48 7.87 9.57
CA PHE A 33 -6.47 6.93 9.11
C PHE A 33 -5.64 6.36 10.28
N TYR A 34 -5.06 7.22 11.10
CA TYR A 34 -4.17 6.77 12.18
C TYR A 34 -4.90 6.06 13.31
N ARG A 35 -6.20 6.32 13.52
CA ARG A 35 -6.98 5.61 14.54
C ARG A 35 -7.50 4.25 14.06
N THR A 36 -7.74 4.06 12.76
CA THR A 36 -8.51 2.91 12.24
C THR A 36 -7.73 2.00 11.30
N TYR A 37 -6.83 2.51 10.47
CA TYR A 37 -6.19 1.72 9.40
C TYR A 37 -4.69 1.54 9.61
N SER A 38 -4.04 2.52 10.23
CA SER A 38 -2.63 2.43 10.59
C SER A 38 -2.41 1.40 11.70
N ARG A 39 -1.62 0.36 11.41
CA ARG A 39 -1.25 -0.63 12.43
C ARG A 39 -0.04 -0.16 13.24
N SER A 40 0.09 -0.70 14.45
CA SER A 40 1.29 -0.55 15.27
C SER A 40 2.39 -1.49 14.77
N GLN A 41 3.60 -0.96 14.66
CA GLN A 41 4.83 -1.67 14.31
C GLN A 41 5.92 -1.35 15.34
N ALA A 42 7.02 -2.11 15.31
CA ALA A 42 8.14 -1.92 16.26
C ALA A 42 8.73 -0.50 16.25
N ARG A 43 8.64 0.21 15.12
CA ARG A 43 9.17 1.57 14.94
C ARG A 43 8.11 2.67 15.03
N GLY A 44 6.89 2.34 15.43
CA GLY A 44 5.77 3.27 15.49
C GLY A 44 4.60 2.84 14.61
N ARG A 45 3.81 3.80 14.14
CA ARG A 45 2.61 3.55 13.34
C ARG A 45 2.89 3.51 11.84
N GLU A 46 2.13 2.72 11.10
CA GLU A 46 2.17 2.72 9.63
C GLU A 46 1.79 4.07 9.04
N SER A 47 2.60 4.57 8.10
CA SER A 47 2.21 5.67 7.20
C SER A 47 1.22 5.20 6.14
N TRP A 48 0.53 6.15 5.51
CA TRP A 48 -0.38 5.85 4.39
C TRP A 48 0.30 5.07 3.27
N ALA A 49 1.50 5.49 2.86
CA ALA A 49 2.29 4.82 1.83
C ALA A 49 2.60 3.35 2.17
N GLN A 50 2.92 3.06 3.44
CA GLN A 50 3.17 1.68 3.90
C GLN A 50 1.89 0.82 3.84
N VAL A 51 0.74 1.37 4.24
CA VAL A 51 -0.55 0.68 4.16
C VAL A 51 -0.92 0.39 2.69
N VAL A 52 -0.79 1.37 1.80
CA VAL A 52 -1.02 1.20 0.35
C VAL A 52 -0.10 0.12 -0.22
N SER A 53 1.20 0.15 0.12
CA SER A 53 2.17 -0.83 -0.36
C SER A 53 1.78 -2.27 0.03
N ARG A 54 1.48 -2.54 1.31
CA ARG A 54 1.10 -3.90 1.74
C ARG A 54 -0.22 -4.37 1.12
N ASN A 55 -1.17 -3.44 0.95
CA ASN A 55 -2.47 -3.76 0.39
C ASN A 55 -2.38 -4.11 -1.10
N LEU A 56 -1.58 -3.37 -1.88
CA LEU A 56 -1.34 -3.65 -3.30
C LEU A 56 -0.59 -4.97 -3.48
N GLU A 57 0.43 -5.22 -2.67
CA GLU A 57 1.15 -6.50 -2.68
C GLU A 57 0.22 -7.68 -2.35
N GLY A 58 -0.63 -7.52 -1.35
CA GLY A 58 -1.65 -8.50 -0.98
C GLY A 58 -2.66 -8.75 -2.10
N LEU A 59 -3.16 -7.70 -2.75
CA LEU A 59 -4.13 -7.81 -3.84
C LEU A 59 -3.51 -8.45 -5.07
N GLY A 60 -2.29 -8.09 -5.41
CA GLY A 60 -1.55 -8.70 -6.53
C GLY A 60 -1.44 -10.22 -6.36
N ARG A 61 -1.10 -10.68 -5.15
CA ARG A 61 -1.02 -12.12 -4.84
C ARG A 61 -2.39 -12.80 -4.84
N LEU A 62 -3.39 -12.20 -4.16
CA LEU A 62 -4.71 -12.79 -4.01
C LEU A 62 -5.47 -12.85 -5.35
N GLY A 63 -5.45 -11.76 -6.10
CA GLY A 63 -6.15 -11.59 -7.37
C GLY A 63 -5.38 -12.06 -8.59
N ARG A 64 -4.11 -12.46 -8.43
CA ARG A 64 -3.20 -12.80 -9.55
C ARG A 64 -3.09 -11.69 -10.59
N LEU A 65 -3.03 -10.46 -10.10
CA LEU A 65 -3.04 -9.26 -10.95
C LEU A 65 -1.71 -9.08 -11.66
N ASP A 66 -1.76 -8.56 -12.88
CA ASP A 66 -0.57 -8.21 -13.64
C ASP A 66 0.02 -6.85 -13.22
N ARG A 67 1.12 -6.46 -13.89
CA ARG A 67 1.83 -5.21 -13.56
C ARG A 67 1.05 -3.96 -13.91
N ASP A 68 0.30 -3.99 -15.01
CA ASP A 68 -0.45 -2.85 -15.50
C ASP A 68 -1.68 -2.60 -14.63
N GLU A 69 -2.34 -3.68 -14.20
CA GLU A 69 -3.42 -3.64 -13.20
C GLU A 69 -2.92 -3.07 -11.86
N LEU A 70 -1.79 -3.56 -11.35
CA LEU A 70 -1.20 -3.05 -10.11
C LEU A 70 -0.77 -1.59 -10.21
N ALA A 71 -0.21 -1.18 -11.36
CA ALA A 71 0.16 0.20 -11.61
C ALA A 71 -1.07 1.13 -11.64
N LEU A 72 -2.13 0.72 -12.33
CA LEU A 72 -3.39 1.45 -12.37
C LEU A 72 -4.00 1.59 -10.97
N MET A 73 -4.09 0.49 -10.22
CA MET A 73 -4.63 0.50 -8.86
C MET A 73 -3.79 1.38 -7.92
N GLY A 74 -2.47 1.31 -8.02
CA GLY A 74 -1.56 2.14 -7.23
C GLY A 74 -1.77 3.62 -7.51
N ARG A 75 -1.91 4.01 -8.78
CA ARG A 75 -2.23 5.38 -9.16
C ARG A 75 -3.58 5.83 -8.61
N LEU A 76 -4.63 5.03 -8.75
CA LEU A 76 -5.97 5.40 -8.27
C LEU A 76 -6.04 5.53 -6.74
N GLN A 77 -5.28 4.71 -6.00
CA GLN A 77 -5.18 4.83 -4.54
C GLN A 77 -4.40 6.08 -4.12
N GLN A 78 -3.30 6.41 -4.81
CA GLN A 78 -2.54 7.66 -4.56
C GLN A 78 -3.40 8.90 -4.82
N GLU A 79 -4.16 8.90 -5.91
CA GLU A 79 -5.09 9.98 -6.26
C GLU A 79 -6.38 9.94 -5.41
N GLN A 80 -6.52 8.99 -4.48
CA GLN A 80 -7.69 8.77 -3.62
C GLN A 80 -9.03 8.63 -4.39
N LYS A 81 -8.96 8.17 -5.65
CA LYS A 81 -10.12 7.97 -6.53
C LYS A 81 -10.81 6.63 -6.31
N ALA A 82 -10.03 5.62 -5.92
CA ALA A 82 -10.54 4.30 -5.58
C ALA A 82 -9.69 3.71 -4.46
N LEU A 83 -10.37 3.26 -3.40
CA LEU A 83 -9.75 2.62 -2.24
C LEU A 83 -10.38 1.23 -2.06
N PRO A 84 -9.60 0.24 -1.60
CA PRO A 84 -10.17 -1.05 -1.22
C PRO A 84 -11.05 -0.88 0.04
N SER A 85 -11.83 -1.91 0.37
CA SER A 85 -12.74 -1.87 1.52
C SER A 85 -11.98 -1.57 2.83
N GLY A 86 -12.66 -1.00 3.82
CA GLY A 86 -12.05 -0.71 5.13
C GLY A 86 -11.42 -1.94 5.79
N ARG A 87 -12.04 -3.12 5.64
CA ARG A 87 -11.47 -4.39 6.10
C ARG A 87 -10.15 -4.69 5.41
N TRP A 88 -10.08 -4.53 4.09
CA TRP A 88 -8.84 -4.74 3.35
C TRP A 88 -7.77 -3.71 3.71
N LEU A 89 -8.14 -2.43 3.88
CA LEU A 89 -7.21 -1.42 4.39
C LEU A 89 -6.58 -1.83 5.73
N TRP A 90 -7.35 -2.51 6.60
CA TRP A 90 -6.88 -2.97 7.91
C TRP A 90 -6.02 -4.25 7.87
N ILE A 91 -6.40 -5.28 7.10
CA ILE A 91 -5.74 -6.61 7.15
C ILE A 91 -5.03 -7.04 5.86
N GLY A 92 -5.24 -6.34 4.75
CA GLY A 92 -4.73 -6.70 3.43
C GLY A 92 -3.20 -6.82 3.43
N GLY A 93 -2.69 -7.92 2.88
CA GLY A 93 -1.26 -8.19 2.85
C GLY A 93 -0.60 -8.48 4.21
N THR A 94 -1.38 -8.68 5.27
CA THR A 94 -0.86 -9.17 6.55
C THR A 94 -1.03 -10.70 6.69
N PRO A 95 -0.28 -11.38 7.58
CA PRO A 95 -0.44 -12.81 7.82
C PRO A 95 -1.78 -13.23 8.48
N TRP A 96 -2.64 -12.28 8.88
CA TRP A 96 -3.88 -12.54 9.60
C TRP A 96 -5.09 -12.64 8.65
N ILE A 97 -5.87 -13.71 8.79
CA ILE A 97 -7.31 -13.79 8.44
C ILE A 97 -8.12 -13.66 9.71
#